data_AF-A0A0C3BGZ5-F1
#
_entry.id   AF-A0A0C3BGZ5-F1
#
_cell.length_a   1.000
_cell.length_b   1.000
_cell.length_c   1.000
_cell.angle_alpha   90.00
_cell.angle_beta   90.00
_cell.angle_gamma   90.00
#
_symmetry.space_group_name_H-M   'P 1'
#
loop_
_entity.id
_entity.type
_entity.pdbx_description
1 polymer ?
#
loop_
_entity_poly.entity_id
_entity_poly.type
_entity_poly.pdbx_seq_one_letter_code
_entity_poly.pdbx_strand_id
1 'polypeptide(L)'
;MAEPKERVGTPEPKVAFRHNTFGSDPARMSFGSQGPYYQNLNSGGGGFVQGNNSPAGFGSQATPGGGERKATNTNLRPLNIAQVYLAEQASGSEEYTLDGHPVTHITIVAQVLNIATQTTADVYKLDDGSGEIEARHWVEARSSDDMDADIEDSLGYVRIVGSIRTYQGKRHINATIVRPITDNMEPFFHFNEVMATTMYYKNGPPGGAGIPAGKYLAGNTSTRAVAEEYSNLGPVEGAILAYFRNNPSGPDGHHVKHIMEGVVRTSPHILGGDRNTQSQLFATAMDNLSENGALYSTLDEQHYALCQ
;
A
#
# COMPACT_ATOMS: atom_id res chain seq x y z
N MET A 1 -83.15 3.96 11.91
CA MET A 1 -82.83 2.55 12.18
C MET A 1 -82.49 1.95 10.82
N ALA A 2 -81.26 2.00 10.28
CA ALA A 2 -79.94 1.60 10.77
C ALA A 2 -79.79 0.06 10.92
N GLU A 3 -79.42 -0.60 9.82
CA GLU A 3 -78.70 -1.88 9.80
C GLU A 3 -77.40 -1.68 9.01
N PRO A 4 -76.23 -2.12 9.51
CA PRO A 4 -74.95 -1.84 8.88
C PRO A 4 -74.57 -2.94 7.87
N LYS A 5 -74.06 -2.54 6.71
CA LYS A 5 -73.35 -3.46 5.79
C LYS A 5 -71.93 -3.66 6.29
N GLU A 6 -71.61 -4.90 6.61
CA GLU A 6 -70.31 -5.39 7.08
C GLU A 6 -69.22 -5.16 6.02
N ARG A 7 -68.06 -4.64 6.44
CA ARG A 7 -66.86 -4.50 5.59
C ARG A 7 -66.23 -5.88 5.42
N VAL A 8 -66.11 -6.34 4.18
CA VAL A 8 -65.29 -7.52 3.83
C VAL A 8 -63.82 -7.16 4.04
N GLY A 9 -63.19 -7.76 5.05
CA GLY A 9 -61.74 -7.69 5.28
C GLY A 9 -61.00 -8.62 4.32
N THR A 10 -59.94 -8.11 3.70
CA THR A 10 -58.94 -8.91 2.97
C THR A 10 -58.17 -9.80 3.95
N PRO A 11 -57.83 -11.06 3.59
CA PRO A 11 -57.11 -11.94 4.50
C PRO A 11 -55.64 -11.51 4.63
N GLU A 12 -55.17 -11.37 5.87
CA GLU A 12 -53.76 -11.16 6.19
C GLU A 12 -52.92 -12.41 5.89
N PRO A 13 -51.67 -12.27 5.40
CA PRO A 13 -50.78 -13.41 5.21
C PRO A 13 -50.26 -13.92 6.57
N LYS A 14 -50.55 -15.18 6.88
CA LYS A 14 -50.00 -15.89 8.04
C LYS A 14 -48.50 -16.15 7.83
N VAL A 15 -47.66 -15.42 8.56
CA VAL A 15 -46.23 -15.71 8.66
C VAL A 15 -46.05 -16.97 9.52
N ALA A 16 -45.70 -18.09 8.87
CA ALA A 16 -45.38 -19.33 9.57
C ALA A 16 -43.94 -19.26 10.11
N PHE A 17 -43.79 -18.94 11.38
CA PHE A 17 -42.53 -19.14 12.11
C PHE A 17 -42.29 -20.64 12.27
N ARG A 18 -41.36 -21.21 11.50
CA ARG A 18 -40.86 -22.56 11.74
C ARG A 18 -39.92 -22.51 12.94
N HIS A 19 -40.36 -23.12 14.03
CA HIS A 19 -39.54 -23.44 15.20
C HIS A 19 -38.56 -24.55 14.79
N ASN A 20 -37.26 -24.24 14.68
CA ASN A 20 -36.24 -25.27 14.52
C ASN A 20 -35.97 -25.93 15.87
N THR A 21 -36.54 -27.11 16.07
CA THR A 21 -36.26 -28.00 17.19
C THR A 21 -34.81 -28.47 17.05
N PHE A 22 -33.96 -28.16 18.05
CA PHE A 22 -32.61 -28.72 18.16
C PHE A 22 -32.70 -30.24 18.37
N GLY A 23 -32.54 -30.99 17.28
CA GLY A 23 -32.36 -32.44 17.30
C GLY A 23 -30.92 -32.78 17.67
N SER A 24 -30.74 -33.37 18.84
CA SER A 24 -29.49 -33.97 19.30
C SER A 24 -29.26 -35.32 18.60
N ASP A 25 -28.41 -35.36 17.57
CA ASP A 25 -27.86 -36.60 17.03
C ASP A 25 -26.41 -36.80 17.51
N PRO A 26 -26.14 -37.74 18.42
CA PRO A 26 -24.81 -38.02 18.94
C PRO A 26 -24.13 -39.13 18.13
N ALA A 27 -23.73 -38.85 16.89
CA ALA A 27 -22.89 -39.77 16.13
C ALA A 27 -22.21 -39.09 14.93
N ARG A 28 -21.12 -38.34 15.18
CA ARG A 28 -19.96 -38.18 14.27
C ARG A 28 -18.91 -37.23 14.86
N MET A 29 -18.29 -37.63 15.97
CA MET A 29 -16.94 -37.18 16.30
C MET A 29 -15.98 -38.22 15.74
N SER A 30 -15.42 -37.94 14.57
CA SER A 30 -14.26 -38.65 14.04
C SER A 30 -13.20 -37.59 13.73
N PHE A 31 -12.27 -37.41 14.66
CA PHE A 31 -10.99 -36.75 14.40
C PHE A 31 -10.17 -37.66 13.49
N GLY A 32 -10.50 -37.64 12.20
CA GLY A 32 -9.80 -38.32 11.13
C GLY A 32 -9.14 -37.27 10.26
N SER A 33 -7.86 -37.06 10.51
CA SER A 33 -6.90 -36.55 9.53
C SER A 33 -7.17 -37.19 8.16
N GLN A 34 -7.41 -36.37 7.12
CA GLN A 34 -7.11 -36.59 5.69
C GLN A 34 -7.54 -35.33 4.91
N GLY A 35 -6.67 -34.33 4.88
CA GLY A 35 -6.67 -33.24 3.89
C GLY A 35 -5.57 -33.52 2.86
N PRO A 36 -5.79 -33.31 1.56
CA PRO A 36 -4.87 -33.76 0.51
C PRO A 36 -3.80 -32.70 0.24
N TYR A 37 -2.88 -32.42 1.18
CA TYR A 37 -1.73 -31.56 0.85
C TYR A 37 -0.51 -31.72 1.78
N TYR A 38 -0.19 -32.94 2.22
CA TYR A 38 1.14 -33.21 2.80
C TYR A 38 1.68 -34.59 2.43
N GLN A 39 2.46 -34.63 1.35
CA GLN A 39 3.53 -35.59 1.09
C GLN A 39 4.47 -34.87 0.11
N ASN A 40 5.63 -34.35 0.49
CA ASN A 40 6.79 -35.13 0.90
C ASN A 40 7.82 -34.19 1.56
N LEU A 41 8.13 -34.41 2.84
CA LEU A 41 9.36 -33.92 3.43
C LEU A 41 9.86 -34.93 4.47
N ASN A 42 10.76 -35.81 4.06
CA ASN A 42 11.88 -36.17 4.92
C ASN A 42 13.04 -36.72 4.09
N SER A 43 14.17 -36.00 4.06
CA SER A 43 15.46 -36.52 4.55
C SER A 43 16.60 -35.63 4.06
N GLY A 44 17.34 -35.05 5.02
CA GLY A 44 18.77 -34.80 4.84
C GLY A 44 19.23 -33.35 4.80
N GLY A 45 19.84 -32.91 5.90
CA GLY A 45 21.10 -32.17 5.85
C GLY A 45 21.00 -30.64 5.77
N GLY A 46 21.49 -29.97 6.81
CA GLY A 46 21.70 -28.53 6.81
C GLY A 46 22.77 -28.08 5.81
N GLY A 47 22.81 -26.77 5.55
CA GLY A 47 23.87 -26.16 4.75
C GLY A 47 23.51 -24.76 4.28
N PHE A 48 24.18 -23.77 4.88
CA PHE A 48 24.38 -22.45 4.29
C PHE A 48 25.14 -22.58 2.96
N VAL A 49 24.64 -21.98 1.87
CA VAL A 49 25.39 -21.73 0.63
C VAL A 49 24.71 -20.53 -0.06
N GLN A 50 25.20 -19.29 0.07
CA GLN A 50 26.28 -18.69 -0.74
C GLN A 50 26.34 -19.26 -2.17
N GLY A 51 25.89 -18.47 -3.15
CA GLY A 51 26.12 -18.71 -4.56
C GLY A 51 26.08 -17.38 -5.30
N ASN A 52 26.95 -17.08 -6.26
CA ASN A 52 28.10 -17.81 -6.75
C ASN A 52 28.96 -16.78 -7.50
N ASN A 53 30.25 -16.69 -7.16
CA ASN A 53 31.25 -15.97 -7.94
C ASN A 53 31.95 -16.97 -8.87
N SER A 54 32.25 -16.52 -10.09
CA SER A 54 33.23 -17.06 -11.09
C SER A 54 32.67 -18.04 -12.15
N PRO A 55 33.35 -18.22 -13.32
CA PRO A 55 34.27 -17.34 -14.05
C PRO A 55 34.03 -17.29 -15.59
N ALA A 56 34.55 -16.23 -16.23
CA ALA A 56 34.97 -16.08 -17.63
C ALA A 56 34.48 -17.05 -18.74
N GLY A 57 33.91 -16.45 -19.80
CA GLY A 57 34.08 -16.88 -21.19
C GLY A 57 32.88 -17.62 -21.79
N PHE A 58 32.17 -16.96 -22.71
CA PHE A 58 31.84 -17.42 -24.08
C PHE A 58 30.94 -16.36 -24.72
N GLY A 59 31.47 -15.67 -25.74
CA GLY A 59 30.73 -14.68 -26.50
C GLY A 59 29.61 -15.31 -27.30
N SER A 60 28.43 -14.70 -27.24
CA SER A 60 27.36 -14.89 -28.23
C SER A 60 26.75 -13.52 -28.56
N GLN A 61 27.23 -12.97 -29.67
CA GLN A 61 26.46 -12.30 -30.71
C GLN A 61 25.26 -11.43 -30.26
N ALA A 62 25.52 -10.14 -30.11
CA ALA A 62 24.48 -9.11 -30.00
C ALA A 62 23.56 -9.15 -31.24
N THR A 63 22.29 -9.47 -31.03
CA THR A 63 21.24 -9.17 -32.01
C THR A 63 20.84 -7.70 -31.85
N PRO A 64 20.87 -6.88 -32.92
CA PRO A 64 20.45 -5.49 -32.86
C PRO A 64 18.92 -5.45 -32.84
N GLY A 65 18.33 -5.29 -31.66
CA GLY A 65 16.87 -5.27 -31.49
C GLY A 65 16.36 -5.49 -30.07
N GLY A 66 17.23 -5.65 -29.08
CA GLY A 66 16.86 -5.75 -27.67
C GLY A 66 16.57 -4.38 -27.07
N GLY A 67 15.43 -3.78 -27.41
CA GLY A 67 14.84 -2.75 -26.56
C GLY A 67 14.69 -3.33 -25.16
N GLU A 68 15.27 -2.66 -24.18
CA GLU A 68 15.11 -2.95 -22.75
C GLU A 68 13.63 -3.20 -22.52
N ARG A 69 13.24 -4.45 -22.23
CA ARG A 69 11.90 -4.73 -21.74
C ARG A 69 11.82 -4.02 -20.41
N LYS A 70 11.34 -2.76 -20.44
CA LYS A 70 11.02 -1.96 -19.26
C LYS A 70 10.20 -2.90 -18.38
N ALA A 71 10.78 -3.38 -17.29
CA ALA A 71 10.08 -4.25 -16.37
C ALA A 71 8.83 -3.49 -15.96
N THR A 72 7.68 -3.92 -16.49
CA THR A 72 6.40 -3.28 -16.24
C THR A 72 6.14 -3.51 -14.76
N ASN A 73 6.46 -2.50 -13.96
CA ASN A 73 6.31 -2.55 -12.52
C ASN A 73 4.80 -2.58 -12.24
N THR A 74 4.26 -3.79 -12.14
CA THR A 74 2.84 -4.07 -11.89
C THR A 74 2.58 -3.91 -10.40
N ASN A 75 2.60 -2.66 -9.95
CA ASN A 75 2.28 -2.32 -8.57
C ASN A 75 0.78 -2.52 -8.34
N LEU A 76 0.44 -3.35 -7.35
CA LEU A 76 -0.91 -3.47 -6.81
C LEU A 76 -1.09 -2.40 -5.73
N ARG A 77 -1.91 -1.39 -5.98
CA ARG A 77 -2.16 -0.29 -5.03
C ARG A 77 -3.52 -0.48 -4.33
N PRO A 78 -3.56 -0.62 -3.00
CA PRO A 78 -4.83 -0.57 -2.26
C PRO A 78 -5.40 0.85 -2.35
N LEU A 79 -6.65 0.98 -2.80
CA LEU A 79 -7.36 2.25 -2.90
C LEU A 79 -8.77 2.13 -2.28
N ASN A 80 -9.36 3.29 -1.96
CA ASN A 80 -10.80 3.41 -1.79
C ASN A 80 -11.46 3.93 -3.08
N ILE A 81 -12.79 3.84 -3.17
CA ILE A 81 -13.54 4.20 -4.38
C ILE A 81 -13.38 5.69 -4.72
N ALA A 82 -13.40 6.58 -3.73
CA ALA A 82 -13.16 8.01 -3.97
C ALA A 82 -11.81 8.27 -4.64
N GLN A 83 -10.73 7.60 -4.21
CA GLN A 83 -9.41 7.69 -4.82
C GLN A 83 -9.40 7.12 -6.24
N VAL A 84 -10.16 6.06 -6.50
CA VAL A 84 -10.35 5.56 -7.87
C VAL A 84 -10.93 6.65 -8.77
N TYR A 85 -11.83 7.50 -8.29
CA TYR A 85 -12.35 8.66 -9.03
C TYR A 85 -11.40 9.86 -9.10
N LEU A 86 -10.50 10.02 -8.13
CA LEU A 86 -9.45 11.05 -8.17
C LEU A 86 -8.29 10.71 -9.10
N ALA A 87 -8.13 9.44 -9.49
CA ALA A 87 -7.08 9.06 -10.43
C ALA A 87 -7.24 9.79 -11.77
N GLU A 88 -6.16 10.38 -12.26
CA GLU A 88 -6.14 11.16 -13.49
C GLU A 88 -5.60 10.30 -14.64
N GLN A 89 -6.06 10.57 -15.85
CA GLN A 89 -5.56 9.94 -17.07
C GLN A 89 -5.11 11.06 -18.01
N ALA A 90 -3.83 11.09 -18.38
CA ALA A 90 -3.33 12.06 -19.33
C ALA A 90 -3.95 11.84 -20.72
N SER A 91 -4.25 12.93 -21.44
CA SER A 91 -4.82 12.85 -22.78
C SER A 91 -3.96 11.98 -23.71
N GLY A 92 -4.51 10.87 -24.20
CA GLY A 92 -3.82 9.93 -25.07
C GLY A 92 -2.95 8.87 -24.36
N SER A 93 -2.91 8.86 -23.03
CA SER A 93 -2.29 7.79 -22.24
C SER A 93 -3.34 6.77 -21.80
N GLU A 94 -2.99 5.48 -21.76
CA GLU A 94 -3.81 4.44 -21.12
C GLU A 94 -3.56 4.31 -19.61
N GLU A 95 -2.50 4.96 -19.11
CA GLU A 95 -2.05 4.84 -17.73
C GLU A 95 -2.71 5.89 -16.84
N TYR A 96 -3.29 5.42 -15.72
CA TYR A 96 -3.81 6.28 -14.67
C TYR A 96 -2.68 6.69 -13.72
N THR A 97 -2.76 7.90 -13.18
CA THR A 97 -1.90 8.37 -12.11
C THR A 97 -2.72 8.86 -10.93
N LEU A 98 -2.20 8.68 -9.72
CA LEU A 98 -2.78 9.23 -8.50
C LEU A 98 -1.65 9.77 -7.63
N ASP A 99 -1.74 11.05 -7.27
CA ASP A 99 -0.67 11.81 -6.60
C ASP A 99 0.65 11.80 -7.42
N GLY A 100 0.56 11.85 -8.75
CA GLY A 100 1.73 11.81 -9.64
C GLY A 100 2.39 10.43 -9.79
N HIS A 101 1.86 9.39 -9.14
CA HIS A 101 2.35 8.02 -9.24
C HIS A 101 1.48 7.16 -10.16
N PRO A 102 2.07 6.32 -11.02
CA PRO A 102 1.31 5.43 -11.90
C PRO A 102 0.51 4.38 -11.10
N VAL A 103 -0.71 4.14 -11.56
CA VAL A 103 -1.66 3.16 -11.00
C VAL A 103 -2.00 2.16 -12.10
N THR A 104 -1.37 0.97 -12.04
CA THR A 104 -1.59 -0.09 -13.04
C THR A 104 -2.65 -1.08 -12.56
N HIS A 105 -2.51 -1.60 -11.34
CA HIS A 105 -3.47 -2.48 -10.70
C HIS A 105 -3.88 -1.93 -9.35
N ILE A 106 -5.13 -2.18 -8.98
CA ILE A 106 -5.69 -1.76 -7.70
C ILE A 106 -6.31 -2.93 -6.96
N THR A 107 -6.35 -2.84 -5.64
CA THR A 107 -7.25 -3.66 -4.83
C THR A 107 -8.19 -2.76 -4.04
N ILE A 108 -9.46 -3.16 -3.98
CA ILE A 108 -10.48 -2.51 -3.15
C ILE A 108 -11.21 -3.57 -2.33
N VAL A 109 -11.75 -3.17 -1.18
CA VAL A 109 -12.74 -3.94 -0.43
C VAL A 109 -13.99 -3.09 -0.30
N ALA A 110 -15.13 -3.63 -0.74
CA ALA A 110 -16.38 -2.90 -0.79
C ALA A 110 -17.57 -3.83 -0.56
N GLN A 111 -18.68 -3.29 -0.08
CA GLN A 111 -19.95 -3.98 0.02
C GLN A 111 -20.57 -4.11 -1.38
N VAL A 112 -21.12 -5.28 -1.69
CA VAL A 112 -21.91 -5.49 -2.90
C VAL A 112 -23.31 -4.93 -2.67
N LEU A 113 -23.73 -3.99 -3.51
CA LEU A 113 -25.08 -3.44 -3.52
C LEU A 113 -25.99 -4.17 -4.50
N ASN A 114 -25.45 -4.60 -5.64
CA ASN A 114 -26.18 -5.29 -6.69
C ASN A 114 -25.22 -6.10 -7.57
N ILE A 115 -25.70 -7.21 -8.13
CA ILE A 115 -24.97 -7.99 -9.15
C ILE A 115 -25.89 -8.12 -10.37
N ALA A 116 -25.39 -7.69 -11.52
CA ALA A 116 -26.05 -7.88 -12.80
C ALA A 116 -25.27 -8.90 -13.63
N THR A 117 -25.74 -10.15 -13.62
CA THR A 117 -25.21 -11.26 -14.40
C THR A 117 -25.56 -11.10 -15.88
N GLN A 118 -24.56 -10.91 -16.73
CA GLN A 118 -24.70 -10.80 -18.21
C GLN A 118 -24.10 -12.02 -18.90
N THR A 119 -24.35 -12.22 -20.19
CA THR A 119 -23.87 -13.41 -20.92
C THR A 119 -22.35 -13.67 -20.78
N THR A 120 -21.52 -12.63 -20.80
CA THR A 120 -20.05 -12.74 -20.81
C THR A 120 -19.37 -12.14 -19.59
N ALA A 121 -20.13 -11.54 -18.68
CA ALA A 121 -19.57 -10.86 -17.52
C ALA A 121 -20.58 -10.73 -16.39
N ASP A 122 -20.08 -10.63 -15.17
CA ASP A 122 -20.83 -10.20 -14.00
C ASP A 122 -20.48 -8.75 -13.68
N VAL A 123 -21.50 -7.93 -13.47
CA VAL A 123 -21.32 -6.50 -13.16
C VAL A 123 -21.77 -6.22 -11.74
N TYR A 124 -20.82 -5.89 -10.88
CA TYR A 124 -21.01 -5.60 -9.47
C TYR A 124 -21.17 -4.11 -9.28
N LYS A 125 -22.22 -3.69 -8.57
CA LYS A 125 -22.33 -2.34 -8.00
C LYS A 125 -21.80 -2.40 -6.57
N LEU A 126 -20.86 -1.54 -6.24
CA LEU A 126 -20.08 -1.60 -5.00
C LEU A 126 -20.12 -0.27 -4.25
N ASP A 127 -20.03 -0.33 -2.93
CA ASP A 127 -19.91 0.84 -2.03
C ASP A 127 -18.96 0.53 -0.86
N ASP A 128 -18.02 1.43 -0.58
CA ASP A 128 -17.07 1.35 0.52
C ASP A 128 -17.21 2.49 1.55
N GLY A 129 -18.29 3.29 1.44
CA GLY A 129 -18.56 4.49 2.23
C GLY A 129 -17.90 5.76 1.69
N SER A 130 -16.94 5.64 0.76
CA SER A 130 -16.30 6.79 0.09
C SER A 130 -16.95 7.12 -1.26
N GLY A 131 -17.73 6.20 -1.82
CA GLY A 131 -18.49 6.37 -3.05
C GLY A 131 -18.96 5.03 -3.62
N GLU A 132 -19.73 5.09 -4.71
CA GLU A 132 -20.17 3.89 -5.43
C GLU A 132 -19.38 3.69 -6.72
N ILE A 133 -19.11 2.45 -7.12
CA ILE A 133 -18.48 2.13 -8.41
C ILE A 133 -18.99 0.82 -9.01
N GLU A 134 -18.95 0.70 -10.33
CA GLU A 134 -19.17 -0.56 -11.02
C GLU A 134 -17.85 -1.31 -11.22
N ALA A 135 -17.85 -2.62 -10.94
CA ALA A 135 -16.77 -3.53 -11.31
C ALA A 135 -17.30 -4.62 -12.26
N ARG A 136 -16.60 -4.85 -13.37
CA ARG A 136 -16.96 -5.87 -14.36
C ARG A 136 -15.95 -7.01 -14.32
N HIS A 137 -16.43 -8.22 -14.06
CA HIS A 137 -15.64 -9.45 -14.09
C HIS A 137 -16.04 -10.27 -15.31
N TRP A 138 -15.09 -10.58 -16.20
CA TRP A 138 -15.36 -11.35 -17.41
C TRP A 138 -15.29 -12.84 -17.13
N VAL A 139 -16.28 -13.60 -17.59
CA VAL A 139 -16.36 -15.05 -17.36
C VAL A 139 -16.18 -15.76 -18.71
N GLU A 140 -15.13 -16.56 -18.86
CA GLU A 140 -14.76 -17.19 -20.14
C GLU A 140 -15.65 -18.41 -20.49
N ALA A 141 -16.15 -19.13 -19.48
CA ALA A 141 -17.18 -20.15 -19.62
C ALA A 141 -17.83 -20.40 -18.25
N ARG A 142 -19.15 -20.24 -18.13
CA ARG A 142 -19.87 -20.65 -16.91
C ARG A 142 -19.93 -22.18 -16.88
N SER A 143 -19.21 -22.81 -15.97
CA SER A 143 -19.44 -24.23 -15.68
C SER A 143 -20.73 -24.36 -14.85
N SER A 144 -21.38 -25.53 -14.89
CA SER A 144 -22.59 -25.77 -14.09
C SER A 144 -22.36 -25.62 -12.58
N ASP A 145 -21.10 -25.72 -12.13
CA ASP A 145 -20.69 -25.55 -10.74
C ASP A 145 -20.45 -24.07 -10.36
N ASP A 146 -20.25 -23.18 -11.34
CA ASP A 146 -20.09 -21.73 -11.11
C ASP A 146 -21.43 -21.02 -10.89
N MET A 147 -22.55 -21.67 -11.22
CA MET A 147 -23.89 -21.14 -10.99
C MET A 147 -24.37 -21.33 -9.54
N ASP A 148 -23.67 -22.15 -8.74
CA ASP A 148 -24.03 -22.48 -7.35
C ASP A 148 -23.14 -21.77 -6.30
N ALA A 149 -22.23 -20.89 -6.71
CA ALA A 149 -21.49 -20.05 -5.78
C ALA A 149 -22.35 -18.85 -5.36
N ASP A 150 -23.28 -19.13 -4.44
CA ASP A 150 -24.18 -18.23 -3.69
C ASP A 150 -23.57 -16.86 -3.31
N ILE A 151 -23.43 -15.93 -4.26
CA ILE A 151 -23.42 -14.49 -3.97
C ILE A 151 -24.86 -13.94 -4.00
N GLU A 152 -25.86 -14.78 -4.30
CA GLU A 152 -27.25 -14.34 -4.54
C GLU A 152 -28.04 -14.01 -3.26
N ASP A 153 -27.66 -14.50 -2.07
CA ASP A 153 -28.50 -14.33 -0.86
C ASP A 153 -27.90 -13.51 0.30
N SER A 154 -26.63 -13.06 0.20
CA SER A 154 -26.12 -12.06 1.14
C SER A 154 -25.25 -11.02 0.44
N LEU A 155 -25.75 -9.78 0.39
CA LEU A 155 -25.05 -8.56 -0.03
C LEU A 155 -23.89 -8.25 0.94
N GLY A 156 -22.87 -9.11 0.93
CA GLY A 156 -21.68 -9.05 1.76
C GLY A 156 -20.58 -8.18 1.16
N TYR A 157 -19.40 -8.23 1.77
CA TYR A 157 -18.22 -7.55 1.25
C TYR A 157 -17.45 -8.46 0.29
N VAL A 158 -16.81 -7.84 -0.70
CA VAL A 158 -15.89 -8.50 -1.64
C VAL A 158 -14.55 -7.77 -1.65
N ARG A 159 -13.46 -8.53 -1.81
CA ARG A 159 -12.18 -7.99 -2.27
C ARG A 159 -12.14 -8.08 -3.79
N ILE A 160 -11.80 -6.98 -4.42
CA ILE A 160 -11.60 -6.91 -5.87
C ILE A 160 -10.15 -6.57 -6.15
N VAL A 161 -9.59 -7.24 -7.15
CA VAL A 161 -8.31 -6.87 -7.79
C VAL A 161 -8.59 -6.62 -9.27
N GLY A 162 -8.10 -5.50 -9.80
CA GLY A 162 -8.36 -5.13 -11.19
C GLY A 162 -7.64 -3.89 -11.64
N SER A 163 -8.06 -3.35 -12.78
CA SER A 163 -7.54 -2.11 -13.36
C SER A 163 -8.64 -1.07 -13.56
N ILE A 164 -8.30 0.21 -13.41
CA ILE A 164 -9.23 1.32 -13.65
C ILE A 164 -9.45 1.46 -15.15
N ARG A 165 -10.71 1.55 -15.58
CA ARG A 165 -11.08 1.79 -16.98
C ARG A 165 -12.14 2.88 -17.05
N THR A 166 -12.11 3.63 -18.15
CA THR A 166 -13.15 4.60 -18.48
C THR A 166 -13.72 4.24 -19.85
N TYR A 167 -15.03 4.04 -19.91
CA TYR A 167 -15.74 3.76 -21.15
C TYR A 167 -16.94 4.70 -21.27
N GLN A 168 -17.04 5.41 -22.40
CA GLN A 168 -18.08 6.42 -22.62
C GLN A 168 -18.20 7.45 -21.48
N GLY A 169 -17.06 7.88 -20.93
CA GLY A 169 -17.01 8.85 -19.82
C GLY A 169 -17.38 8.27 -18.45
N LYS A 170 -17.72 6.97 -18.35
CA LYS A 170 -18.00 6.30 -17.07
C LYS A 170 -16.81 5.47 -16.61
N ARG A 171 -16.35 5.76 -15.40
CA ARG A 171 -15.27 5.02 -14.73
C ARG A 171 -15.81 3.75 -14.09
N HIS A 172 -15.11 2.65 -14.28
CA HIS A 172 -15.41 1.34 -13.71
C HIS A 172 -14.10 0.57 -13.46
N ILE A 173 -14.18 -0.51 -12.70
CA ILE A 173 -13.06 -1.43 -12.48
C ILE A 173 -13.22 -2.61 -13.42
N ASN A 174 -12.21 -2.90 -14.24
CA ASN A 174 -12.12 -4.18 -14.92
C ASN A 174 -11.50 -5.18 -13.93
N ALA A 175 -12.34 -6.01 -13.32
CA ALA A 175 -11.97 -6.92 -12.26
C ALA A 175 -11.36 -8.19 -12.84
N THR A 176 -10.17 -8.53 -12.35
CA THR A 176 -9.47 -9.79 -12.63
C THR A 176 -9.76 -10.83 -11.55
N ILE A 177 -9.97 -10.40 -10.31
CA ILE A 177 -10.31 -11.26 -9.18
C ILE A 177 -11.46 -10.61 -8.41
N VAL A 178 -12.48 -11.40 -8.10
CA VAL A 178 -13.55 -11.06 -7.16
C VAL A 178 -13.58 -12.17 -6.11
N ARG A 179 -13.38 -11.81 -4.84
CA ARG A 179 -13.38 -12.76 -3.73
C ARG A 179 -14.34 -12.31 -2.63
N PRO A 180 -15.33 -13.14 -2.26
CA PRO A 180 -16.14 -12.90 -1.07
C PRO A 180 -15.27 -12.80 0.19
N ILE A 181 -15.58 -11.82 1.05
CA ILE A 181 -14.92 -11.63 2.32
C ILE A 181 -15.51 -12.60 3.35
N THR A 182 -14.63 -13.35 4.02
CA THR A 182 -15.01 -14.30 5.08
C THR A 182 -14.64 -13.78 6.47
N ASP A 183 -13.67 -12.88 6.57
CA ASP A 183 -13.25 -12.23 7.82
C ASP A 183 -13.83 -10.81 7.92
N ASN A 184 -14.61 -10.55 8.96
CA ASN A 184 -15.24 -9.26 9.21
C ASN A 184 -14.22 -8.14 9.51
N MET A 185 -12.97 -8.48 9.86
CA MET A 185 -11.93 -7.48 10.11
C MET A 185 -11.26 -6.97 8.82
N GLU A 186 -11.44 -7.68 7.70
CA GLU A 186 -10.76 -7.36 6.46
C GLU A 186 -11.11 -5.98 5.87
N PRO A 187 -12.38 -5.50 5.90
CA PRO A 187 -12.70 -4.14 5.43
C PRO A 187 -11.99 -3.06 6.26
N PHE A 188 -11.89 -3.22 7.58
CA PHE A 188 -11.18 -2.30 8.45
C PHE A 188 -9.66 -2.32 8.21
N PHE A 189 -9.11 -3.50 7.99
CA PHE A 189 -7.70 -3.65 7.60
C PHE A 189 -7.42 -2.93 6.28
N HIS A 190 -8.25 -3.16 5.25
CA HIS A 190 -8.13 -2.51 3.95
C HIS A 190 -8.21 -0.99 4.07
N PHE A 191 -9.13 -0.46 4.88
CA PHE A 191 -9.22 0.98 5.12
C PHE A 191 -7.93 1.57 5.71
N ASN A 192 -7.33 0.90 6.69
CA ASN A 192 -6.04 1.31 7.27
C ASN A 192 -4.89 1.17 6.26
N GLU A 193 -4.91 0.12 5.44
CA GLU A 193 -3.94 -0.11 4.37
C GLU A 193 -3.96 1.04 3.36
N VAL A 194 -5.15 1.42 2.88
CA VAL A 194 -5.36 2.56 1.99
C VAL A 194 -4.82 3.86 2.60
N MET A 195 -5.12 4.12 3.88
CA MET A 195 -4.61 5.30 4.59
C MET A 195 -3.08 5.31 4.67
N ALA A 196 -2.48 4.19 5.10
CA ALA A 196 -1.03 4.06 5.23
C ALA A 196 -0.33 4.24 3.87
N THR A 197 -0.83 3.59 2.82
CA THR A 197 -0.32 3.73 1.46
C THR A 197 -0.45 5.16 0.95
N THR A 198 -1.57 5.83 1.21
CA THR A 198 -1.77 7.24 0.83
C THR A 198 -0.75 8.14 1.51
N MET A 199 -0.53 7.95 2.81
CA MET A 199 0.47 8.72 3.56
C MET A 199 1.89 8.42 3.07
N TYR A 200 2.20 7.17 2.73
CA TYR A 200 3.49 6.79 2.17
C TYR A 200 3.76 7.48 0.83
N TYR A 201 2.79 7.52 -0.09
CA TYR A 201 2.98 8.21 -1.37
C TYR A 201 3.07 9.73 -1.21
N LYS A 202 2.37 10.32 -0.25
CA LYS A 202 2.40 11.77 0.00
C LYS A 202 3.66 12.23 0.74
N ASN A 203 4.08 11.47 1.74
CA ASN A 203 5.10 11.90 2.71
C ASN A 203 6.39 11.07 2.62
N GLY A 204 6.44 10.04 1.78
CA GLY A 204 7.53 9.07 1.76
C GLY A 204 7.50 8.09 2.95
N PRO A 205 8.55 7.27 3.10
CA PRO A 205 8.66 6.31 4.19
C PRO A 205 8.57 6.99 5.56
N PRO A 206 7.87 6.39 6.54
CA PRO A 206 7.79 6.95 7.89
C PRO A 206 9.19 7.12 8.49
N GLY A 207 9.53 8.37 8.85
CA GLY A 207 10.86 8.76 9.35
C GLY A 207 11.76 9.43 8.30
N GLY A 208 11.47 9.27 7.00
CA GLY A 208 12.11 10.06 5.95
C GLY A 208 11.56 11.49 5.94
N ALA A 209 12.42 12.49 5.80
CA ALA A 209 11.97 13.85 5.52
C ALA A 209 11.16 13.81 4.21
N GLY A 210 9.85 14.05 4.29
CA GLY A 210 8.97 13.98 3.14
C GLY A 210 9.42 14.95 2.05
N ILE A 211 9.96 14.40 0.96
CA ILE A 211 10.05 15.12 -0.30
C ILE A 211 8.69 14.88 -0.96
N PRO A 212 7.79 15.88 -1.03
CA PRO A 212 6.53 15.70 -1.71
C PRO A 212 6.80 15.36 -3.19
N ALA A 213 6.29 14.20 -3.62
CA ALA A 213 6.27 13.81 -5.02
C ALA A 213 5.30 14.73 -5.77
N GLY A 214 5.85 15.80 -6.36
CA GLY A 214 5.02 16.77 -7.09
C GLY A 214 5.68 18.13 -7.26
N LYS A 215 6.88 18.20 -7.83
CA LYS A 215 7.39 19.46 -8.38
C LYS A 215 8.40 19.27 -9.50
N TYR A 216 7.91 18.72 -10.62
CA TYR A 216 8.52 19.01 -11.91
C TYR A 216 7.66 20.05 -12.62
N LEU A 217 8.34 21.11 -13.05
CA LEU A 217 7.89 22.26 -13.85
C LEU A 217 7.62 23.56 -13.08
N ALA A 218 8.46 24.53 -13.43
CA ALA A 218 8.37 25.98 -13.26
C ALA A 218 8.55 26.58 -11.86
N GLY A 219 9.76 27.13 -11.67
CA GLY A 219 9.99 28.38 -10.93
C GLY A 219 9.55 28.40 -9.47
N ASN A 220 10.43 27.97 -8.55
CA ASN A 220 10.47 28.66 -7.27
C ASN A 220 11.90 28.85 -6.77
N THR A 221 12.27 30.11 -6.64
CA THR A 221 13.59 30.66 -6.40
C THR A 221 13.93 30.63 -4.91
N SER A 222 14.03 29.43 -4.31
CA SER A 222 14.32 29.32 -2.86
C SER A 222 15.21 28.15 -2.45
N THR A 223 15.59 27.25 -3.37
CA THR A 223 16.41 26.07 -3.05
C THR A 223 17.80 26.08 -3.71
N ARG A 224 18.15 27.14 -4.45
CA ARG A 224 19.48 27.29 -5.09
C ARG A 224 20.54 27.98 -4.21
N ALA A 225 20.23 28.32 -2.96
CA ALA A 225 21.22 28.92 -2.06
C ALA A 225 22.00 27.90 -1.20
N VAL A 226 21.63 26.61 -1.23
CA VAL A 226 22.11 25.63 -0.24
C VAL A 226 23.17 24.66 -0.79
N ALA A 227 23.38 24.64 -2.11
CA ALA A 227 24.31 23.69 -2.73
C ALA A 227 25.76 24.20 -2.85
N GLU A 228 26.02 25.50 -2.63
CA GLU A 228 27.36 26.07 -2.83
C GLU A 228 28.21 26.11 -1.54
N GLU A 229 27.59 26.18 -0.36
CA GLU A 229 28.31 26.34 0.92
C GLU A 229 28.81 25.01 1.52
N TYR A 230 28.36 23.86 1.00
CA TYR A 230 28.65 22.53 1.57
C TYR A 230 29.15 21.51 0.54
N SER A 231 29.58 21.95 -0.65
CA SER A 231 30.07 21.07 -1.72
C SER A 231 31.37 20.32 -1.35
N ASN A 232 32.06 20.75 -0.29
CA ASN A 232 33.32 20.19 0.17
C ASN A 232 33.20 19.28 1.40
N LEU A 233 32.00 19.09 1.96
CA LEU A 233 31.78 18.30 3.18
C LEU A 233 31.40 16.85 2.88
N GLY A 234 31.76 15.95 3.80
CA GLY A 234 31.42 14.54 3.73
C GLY A 234 29.91 14.27 3.83
N PRO A 235 29.41 13.11 3.35
CA PRO A 235 27.99 12.78 3.38
C PRO A 235 27.34 12.82 4.78
N VAL A 236 28.09 12.42 5.81
CA VAL A 236 27.63 12.43 7.22
C VAL A 236 27.56 13.86 7.76
N GLU A 237 28.57 14.68 7.44
CA GLU A 237 28.66 16.08 7.87
C GLU A 237 27.52 16.92 7.28
N GLY A 238 27.22 16.72 6.00
CA GLY A 238 26.06 17.34 5.34
C GLY A 238 24.73 16.93 5.97
N ALA A 239 24.60 15.68 6.42
CA ALA A 239 23.40 15.20 7.09
C ALA A 239 23.22 15.83 8.49
N ILE A 240 24.31 16.02 9.23
CA ILE A 240 24.31 16.71 10.53
C ILE A 240 23.86 18.17 10.37
N LEU A 241 24.41 18.89 9.40
CA LEU A 241 24.04 20.29 9.16
C LEU A 241 22.59 20.43 8.66
N ALA A 242 22.13 19.50 7.83
CA ALA A 242 20.73 19.42 7.42
C ALA A 242 19.79 19.20 8.62
N TYR A 243 20.21 18.39 9.61
CA TYR A 243 19.45 18.21 10.85
C TYR A 243 19.28 19.54 11.60
N PHE A 244 20.36 20.30 11.82
CA PHE A 244 20.28 21.58 12.53
C PHE A 244 19.44 22.63 11.80
N ARG A 245 19.49 22.66 10.46
CA ARG A 245 18.66 23.60 9.68
C ARG A 245 17.16 23.30 9.81
N ASN A 246 16.80 22.02 9.83
CA ASN A 246 15.41 21.59 9.94
C ASN A 246 14.89 21.62 11.39
N ASN A 247 15.81 21.66 12.37
CA ASN A 247 15.51 21.72 13.80
C ASN A 247 16.25 22.92 14.39
N PRO A 248 15.76 24.15 14.21
CA PRO A 248 16.42 25.33 14.75
C PRO A 248 16.56 25.18 16.28
N SER A 249 17.80 25.26 16.76
CA SER A 249 18.11 25.11 18.17
C SER A 249 17.62 26.32 18.98
N GLY A 250 17.18 26.08 20.22
CA GLY A 250 17.08 27.14 21.21
C GLY A 250 18.48 27.59 21.69
N PRO A 251 18.54 28.50 22.68
CA PRO A 251 19.81 28.99 23.25
C PRO A 251 20.75 27.87 23.74
N ASP A 252 20.17 26.73 24.10
CA ASP A 252 20.85 25.60 24.74
C ASP A 252 21.45 24.60 23.74
N GLY A 253 21.18 24.71 22.43
CA GLY A 253 21.64 23.76 21.42
C GLY A 253 20.86 22.43 21.40
N HIS A 254 21.38 21.45 20.66
CA HIS A 254 20.85 20.07 20.64
C HIS A 254 21.86 19.10 21.25
N HIS A 255 21.36 18.15 22.03
CA HIS A 255 22.19 17.08 22.58
C HIS A 255 22.68 16.12 21.48
N VAL A 256 23.94 15.69 21.53
CA VAL A 256 24.60 14.78 20.55
C VAL A 256 23.74 13.57 20.22
N LYS A 257 23.17 12.91 21.24
CA LYS A 257 22.27 11.76 21.07
C LYS A 257 21.05 12.09 20.19
N HIS A 258 20.42 13.24 20.38
CA HIS A 258 19.24 13.63 19.62
C HIS A 258 19.60 13.96 18.17
N ILE A 259 20.77 14.55 17.95
CA ILE A 259 21.29 14.82 16.61
C ILE A 259 21.56 13.50 15.89
N MET A 260 22.22 12.53 16.56
CA MET A 260 22.48 11.21 15.99
C MET A 260 21.18 10.48 15.65
N GLU A 261 20.21 10.44 16.55
CA GLU A 261 18.89 9.84 16.31
C GLU A 261 18.13 10.55 15.19
N GLY A 262 18.29 11.87 15.09
CA GLY A 262 17.81 12.71 14.01
C GLY A 262 18.37 12.29 12.65
N VAL A 263 19.70 12.22 12.56
CA VAL A 263 20.43 11.87 11.33
C VAL A 263 20.17 10.43 10.92
N VAL A 264 20.14 9.48 11.86
CA VAL A 264 19.80 8.07 11.57
C VAL A 264 18.37 7.95 11.05
N ARG A 265 17.44 8.76 11.58
CA ARG A 265 16.05 8.76 11.12
C ARG A 265 15.91 9.35 9.72
N THR A 266 16.53 10.50 9.44
CA THR A 266 16.39 11.18 8.14
C THR A 266 17.27 10.60 7.05
N SER A 267 18.42 10.03 7.42
CA SER A 267 19.49 9.60 6.52
C SER A 267 20.08 8.23 6.91
N PRO A 268 19.26 7.16 7.04
CA PRO A 268 19.71 5.85 7.52
C PRO A 268 20.75 5.19 6.62
N HIS A 269 20.77 5.54 5.33
CA HIS A 269 21.72 5.00 4.36
C HIS A 269 23.13 5.58 4.48
N ILE A 270 23.27 6.76 5.09
CA ILE A 270 24.55 7.50 5.17
C ILE A 270 25.42 6.98 6.32
N LEU A 271 24.79 6.56 7.42
CA LEU A 271 25.44 5.89 8.54
C LEU A 271 25.32 4.37 8.35
N GLY A 272 26.08 3.79 7.44
CA GLY A 272 26.17 2.34 7.23
C GLY A 272 27.01 1.64 8.32
N GLY A 273 26.78 0.34 8.53
CA GLY A 273 27.59 -0.50 9.44
C GLY A 273 26.89 -0.89 10.73
N ASP A 274 27.63 -1.52 11.64
CA ASP A 274 27.14 -1.86 12.98
C ASP A 274 27.01 -0.60 13.86
N ARG A 275 26.37 -0.72 15.04
CA ARG A 275 26.14 0.43 15.94
C ARG A 275 27.45 1.09 16.39
N ASN A 276 28.54 0.34 16.45
CA ASN A 276 29.84 0.84 16.86
C ASN A 276 30.48 1.68 15.74
N THR A 277 30.41 1.21 14.50
CA THR A 277 30.90 1.90 13.31
C THR A 277 30.12 3.18 13.05
N GLN A 278 28.79 3.15 13.22
CA GLN A 278 27.94 4.34 13.12
C GLN A 278 28.33 5.41 14.15
N SER A 279 28.59 4.99 15.39
CA SER A 279 28.99 5.92 16.47
C SER A 279 30.35 6.55 16.20
N GLN A 280 31.30 5.78 15.68
CA GLN A 280 32.63 6.28 15.31
C GLN A 280 32.56 7.27 14.14
N LEU A 281 31.86 6.92 13.06
CA LEU A 281 31.69 7.81 11.91
C LEU A 281 30.97 9.11 12.27
N PHE A 282 29.96 9.02 13.13
CA PHE A 282 29.24 10.19 13.62
C PHE A 282 30.11 11.08 14.52
N ALA A 283 30.89 10.50 15.42
CA ALA A 283 31.83 11.24 16.27
C ALA A 283 32.89 11.96 15.43
N THR A 284 33.52 11.27 14.46
CA THR A 284 34.51 11.90 13.57
C THR A 284 33.91 13.04 12.75
N ALA A 285 32.68 12.89 12.24
CA ALA A 285 32.01 13.95 11.49
C ALA A 285 31.66 15.16 12.38
N MET A 286 31.30 14.93 13.65
CA MET A 286 31.06 16.01 14.62
C MET A 286 32.34 16.76 14.96
N ASP A 287 33.45 16.05 15.18
CA ASP A 287 34.75 16.65 15.47
C ASP A 287 35.21 17.52 14.29
N ASN A 288 35.13 17.01 13.06
CA ASN A 288 35.46 17.77 11.84
C ASN A 288 34.60 19.04 11.69
N LEU A 289 33.30 18.95 11.96
CA LEU A 289 32.39 20.10 11.87
C LEU A 289 32.68 21.15 12.95
N SER A 290 33.12 20.71 14.13
CA SER A 290 33.55 21.62 15.19
C SER A 290 34.89 22.30 14.88
N GLU A 291 35.85 21.56 14.31
CA GLU A 291 37.17 22.06 13.92
C GLU A 291 37.06 23.05 12.75
N ASN A 292 36.16 22.78 11.80
CA ASN A 292 35.84 23.68 10.69
C ASN A 292 35.00 24.90 11.11
N GLY A 293 34.61 24.99 12.38
CA GLY A 293 33.86 26.13 12.93
C GLY A 293 32.38 26.19 12.53
N ALA A 294 31.83 25.10 11.98
CA ALA A 294 30.41 25.02 11.61
C ALA A 294 29.51 24.75 12.84
N LEU A 295 30.05 24.06 13.85
CA LEU A 295 29.38 23.77 15.11
C LEU A 295 30.19 24.31 16.29
N TYR A 296 29.51 24.73 17.35
CA TYR A 296 30.12 25.04 18.63
C TYR A 296 29.38 24.35 19.78
N SER A 297 30.10 24.02 20.85
CA SER A 297 29.50 23.49 22.08
C SER A 297 28.90 24.62 22.92
N THR A 298 27.70 24.41 23.45
CA THR A 298 26.95 25.44 24.19
C THR A 298 27.15 25.31 25.70
N LEU A 299 26.38 24.44 26.34
CA LEU A 299 26.31 24.30 27.80
C LEU A 299 27.37 23.33 28.34
N ASP A 300 27.64 22.26 27.58
CA ASP A 300 28.58 21.21 27.92
C ASP A 300 29.15 20.59 26.63
N GLU A 301 30.02 19.59 26.77
CA GLU A 301 30.64 18.87 25.66
C GLU A 301 29.66 17.98 24.87
N GLN A 302 28.38 17.93 25.27
CA GLN A 302 27.35 17.09 24.67
C GLN A 302 26.21 17.89 24.03
N HIS A 303 26.25 19.22 24.07
CA HIS A 303 25.27 20.10 23.42
C HIS A 303 25.93 20.97 22.36
N TYR A 304 25.39 20.92 21.14
CA TYR A 304 25.94 21.62 19.98
C TYR A 304 24.92 22.54 19.33
N ALA A 305 25.39 23.64 18.76
CA ALA A 305 24.60 24.56 17.95
C ALA A 305 25.37 24.98 16.68
N LEU A 306 24.63 25.46 15.68
CA LEU A 306 25.22 26.05 14.47
C LEU A 306 25.87 27.38 14.80
N CYS A 307 27.12 27.56 14.37
CA CYS A 307 27.76 28.86 14.34
C CYS A 307 26.99 29.77 13.36
N GLN A 308 26.67 31.00 13.77
CA GLN A 308 25.97 32.00 12.93
C GLN A 308 26.92 32.78 12.05
#